data_AF-A0A2Z5FXF4-F1
#
_entry.id   AF-A0A2Z5FXF4-F1
#
_cell.length_a   1.000
_cell.length_b   1.000
_cell.length_c   1.000
_cell.angle_alpha   90.00
_cell.angle_beta   90.00
_cell.angle_gamma   90.00
#
_symmetry.space_group_name_H-M   'P 1'
#
loop_
_entity.id
_entity.type
_entity.pdbx_description
1 polymer ?
#
loop_
_entity_poly.entity_id
_entity_poly.type
_entity_poly.pdbx_seq_one_letter_code
_entity_poly.pdbx_strand_id
1 'polypeptide(L)'
;MQAAAGADGAPLPSGSVSFMDGDRSLGSAVLDSEGKATYSVDALPLGEQKITAVYEGDDSHSASSSAPSTVNSLASGVPGFTLSASASSLKTPAGVPVSTVITATPENGFAQAVSLSCSGVPYASVTCVFTPAQVTPGIPSAAAPNGVPALSTLSLQSIAPSGALLKDPASWRNDRTTYAVVVPGILALVGLGLARKRGLPGRINSSLKMLGLLALLLSGGLGLGACSQRYSYFHRPPSANPGTPVGVYTVTVSGITGTGSTLSTGSVKLTLDITAN
;
A
#
# COMPACT_ATOMS: atom_id res chain seq x y z
N MET A 1 -37.91 -30.60 0.77
CA MET A 1 -38.38 -30.91 2.14
C MET A 1 -39.48 -31.94 2.02
N GLN A 2 -39.55 -32.94 2.90
CA GLN A 2 -40.58 -33.99 2.82
C GLN A 2 -41.65 -33.75 3.88
N ALA A 3 -42.93 -33.77 3.50
CA ALA A 3 -44.03 -33.98 4.42
C ALA A 3 -44.06 -35.46 4.83
N ALA A 4 -44.41 -35.74 6.08
CA ALA A 4 -44.27 -37.04 6.72
C ALA A 4 -44.97 -38.17 5.95
N ALA A 5 -44.30 -39.32 5.84
CA ALA A 5 -44.90 -40.55 5.34
C ALA A 5 -45.98 -41.02 6.33
N GLY A 6 -47.22 -41.19 5.85
CA GLY A 6 -48.27 -41.85 6.61
C GLY A 6 -47.88 -43.31 6.90
N ALA A 7 -47.97 -43.71 8.17
CA ALA A 7 -47.88 -45.11 8.54
C ALA A 7 -49.10 -45.88 8.00
N ASP A 8 -48.84 -47.06 7.40
CA ASP A 8 -49.76 -48.15 7.09
C ASP A 8 -51.23 -47.77 6.78
N GLY A 9 -51.48 -47.39 5.52
CA GLY A 9 -52.83 -47.38 4.93
C GLY A 9 -53.66 -46.12 5.09
N ALA A 10 -53.13 -45.04 5.66
CA ALA A 10 -53.78 -43.73 5.65
C ALA A 10 -53.82 -43.13 4.21
N PRO A 11 -54.90 -42.41 3.83
CA PRO A 11 -54.93 -41.71 2.54
C PRO A 11 -53.76 -40.74 2.45
N LEU A 12 -53.18 -40.57 1.26
CA LEU A 12 -52.11 -39.59 1.06
C LEU A 12 -52.68 -38.17 1.18
N PRO A 13 -51.91 -37.21 1.74
CA PRO A 13 -52.33 -35.83 1.83
C PRO A 13 -52.52 -35.24 0.43
N SER A 14 -53.56 -34.43 0.28
CA SER A 14 -53.99 -33.84 -0.99
C SER A 14 -54.00 -32.31 -0.92
N GLY A 15 -54.03 -31.63 -2.07
CA GLY A 15 -54.02 -30.16 -2.10
C GLY A 15 -52.62 -29.58 -2.32
N SER A 16 -52.31 -28.45 -1.68
CA SER A 16 -51.11 -27.67 -1.98
C SER A 16 -50.30 -27.29 -0.74
N VAL A 17 -48.99 -27.15 -0.93
CA VAL A 17 -48.06 -26.63 0.07
C VAL A 17 -47.59 -25.24 -0.37
N SER A 18 -47.72 -24.27 0.53
CA SER A 18 -47.21 -22.91 0.38
C SER A 18 -45.77 -22.83 0.89
N PHE A 19 -44.87 -22.29 0.09
CA PHE A 19 -43.47 -22.05 0.47
C PHE A 19 -43.31 -20.59 0.88
N MET A 20 -42.76 -20.38 2.07
CA MET A 20 -42.61 -19.06 2.67
C MET A 20 -41.16 -18.80 3.08
N ASP A 21 -40.78 -17.54 3.02
CA ASP A 21 -39.52 -16.98 3.49
C ASP A 21 -39.84 -15.93 4.56
N GLY A 22 -39.85 -16.35 5.82
CA GLY A 22 -40.51 -15.58 6.89
C GLY A 22 -41.99 -15.36 6.55
N ASP A 23 -42.40 -14.09 6.45
CA ASP A 23 -43.78 -13.71 6.09
C ASP A 23 -44.00 -13.58 4.57
N ARG A 24 -42.93 -13.67 3.76
CA ARG A 24 -43.01 -13.49 2.31
C ARG A 24 -43.34 -14.81 1.63
N SER A 25 -44.47 -14.88 0.93
CA SER A 25 -44.81 -16.03 0.09
C SER A 25 -43.84 -16.11 -1.10
N LEU A 26 -43.20 -17.26 -1.27
CA LEU A 26 -42.37 -17.57 -2.43
C LEU A 26 -43.21 -18.17 -3.56
N GLY A 27 -44.29 -18.87 -3.23
CA GLY A 27 -45.18 -19.56 -4.14
C GLY A 27 -45.80 -20.80 -3.50
N SER A 28 -46.52 -21.58 -4.28
CA SER A 28 -47.15 -22.84 -3.83
C SER A 28 -46.95 -23.94 -4.86
N ALA A 29 -46.88 -25.18 -4.42
CA ALA A 29 -46.88 -26.35 -5.29
C ALA A 29 -47.93 -27.38 -4.84
N VAL A 30 -48.52 -28.07 -5.81
CA VAL A 30 -49.50 -29.14 -5.57
C VAL A 30 -48.76 -30.40 -5.10
N LEU A 31 -49.38 -31.15 -4.18
CA LEU A 31 -48.89 -32.46 -3.74
C LEU A 31 -49.05 -33.47 -4.87
N ASP A 32 -47.98 -34.21 -5.16
CA ASP A 32 -47.98 -35.30 -6.13
C ASP A 32 -48.63 -36.58 -5.57
N SER A 33 -48.66 -37.63 -6.39
CA SER A 33 -49.20 -38.95 -6.00
C SER A 33 -48.40 -39.66 -4.90
N GLU A 34 -47.31 -39.07 -4.42
CA GLU A 34 -46.50 -39.55 -3.29
C GLU A 34 -46.60 -38.61 -2.08
N GLY A 35 -47.46 -37.58 -2.13
CA GLY A 35 -47.60 -36.59 -1.07
C GLY A 35 -46.42 -35.61 -0.98
N LYS A 36 -45.70 -35.37 -2.08
CA LYS A 36 -44.60 -34.41 -2.13
C LYS A 36 -44.98 -33.19 -2.96
N ALA A 37 -44.60 -32.02 -2.45
CA ALA A 37 -44.70 -30.76 -3.18
C ALA A 37 -43.29 -30.24 -3.44
N THR A 38 -42.99 -29.93 -4.70
CA THR A 38 -41.69 -29.36 -5.11
C THR A 38 -41.92 -28.00 -5.75
N TYR A 39 -41.22 -26.99 -5.23
CA TYR A 39 -41.25 -25.63 -5.78
C TYR A 39 -39.82 -25.18 -6.11
N SER A 40 -39.64 -24.68 -7.33
CA SER A 40 -38.38 -24.13 -7.82
C SER A 40 -38.50 -22.61 -7.94
N VAL A 41 -37.50 -21.90 -7.43
CA VAL A 41 -37.42 -20.44 -7.48
C VAL A 41 -36.05 -20.03 -7.99
N ASP A 42 -36.01 -19.18 -9.02
CA ASP A 42 -34.75 -18.80 -9.69
C ASP A 42 -33.99 -17.69 -8.94
N ALA A 43 -34.71 -16.88 -8.18
CA ALA A 43 -34.13 -15.76 -7.45
C ALA A 43 -34.69 -15.69 -6.03
N LEU A 44 -33.81 -15.85 -5.05
CA LEU A 44 -34.06 -15.52 -3.66
C LEU A 44 -33.34 -14.20 -3.33
N PRO A 45 -33.88 -13.37 -2.44
CA PRO A 45 -33.15 -12.28 -1.81
C PRO A 45 -31.80 -12.75 -1.27
N LEU A 46 -30.80 -11.88 -1.39
CA LEU A 46 -29.43 -12.15 -0.96
C LEU A 46 -29.36 -12.38 0.55
N GLY A 47 -28.51 -13.31 0.96
CA GLY A 47 -28.25 -13.59 2.37
C GLY A 47 -28.93 -14.86 2.87
N GLU A 48 -29.03 -14.95 4.20
CA GLU A 48 -29.62 -16.10 4.88
C GLU A 48 -31.15 -16.03 4.84
N GLN A 49 -31.76 -17.05 4.24
CA GLN A 49 -33.19 -17.17 4.06
C GLN A 49 -33.69 -18.37 4.86
N LYS A 50 -34.80 -18.21 5.59
CA LYS A 50 -35.41 -19.29 6.39
C LYS A 50 -36.69 -19.73 5.72
N ILE A 51 -36.59 -20.83 4.97
CA ILE A 51 -37.70 -21.32 4.17
C ILE A 51 -38.55 -22.30 4.98
N THR A 52 -39.84 -22.03 5.07
CA THR A 52 -40.84 -22.92 5.66
C THR A 52 -41.82 -23.40 4.60
N ALA A 53 -42.34 -24.61 4.80
CA ALA A 53 -43.39 -25.18 3.99
C ALA A 53 -44.65 -25.30 4.86
N VAL A 54 -45.75 -24.70 4.39
CA VAL A 54 -47.03 -24.64 5.10
C VAL A 54 -48.06 -25.41 4.29
N TYR A 55 -48.63 -26.43 4.93
CA TYR A 55 -49.74 -27.22 4.41
C TYR A 55 -51.01 -26.85 5.19
N GLU A 56 -52.04 -26.40 4.49
CA GLU A 56 -53.31 -25.94 5.13
C GLU A 56 -54.20 -27.09 5.61
N GLY A 57 -53.85 -28.34 5.31
CA GLY A 57 -54.68 -29.49 5.61
C GLY A 57 -55.67 -29.84 4.49
N ASP A 58 -56.30 -31.00 4.66
CA ASP A 58 -57.44 -31.45 3.86
C ASP A 58 -58.49 -32.10 4.78
N ASP A 59 -59.55 -32.68 4.20
CA ASP A 59 -60.63 -33.32 4.96
C ASP A 59 -60.16 -34.45 5.89
N SER A 60 -58.98 -35.02 5.64
CA SER A 60 -58.41 -36.15 6.37
C SER A 60 -57.11 -35.82 7.12
N HIS A 61 -56.50 -34.66 6.88
CA HIS A 61 -55.21 -34.25 7.43
C HIS A 61 -55.26 -32.83 7.99
N SER A 62 -54.79 -32.66 9.22
CA SER A 62 -54.65 -31.34 9.82
C SER A 62 -53.60 -30.49 9.10
N ALA A 63 -53.78 -29.16 9.18
CA ALA A 63 -52.76 -28.20 8.78
C ALA A 63 -51.44 -28.46 9.52
N SER A 64 -50.31 -28.28 8.83
CA SER A 64 -48.98 -28.45 9.40
C SER A 64 -47.97 -27.48 8.78
N SER A 65 -46.93 -27.16 9.55
CA SER A 65 -45.82 -26.31 9.10
C SER A 65 -44.50 -26.99 9.39
N SER A 66 -43.55 -26.89 8.45
CA SER A 66 -42.22 -27.48 8.61
C SER A 66 -41.34 -26.66 9.54
N ALA A 67 -40.31 -27.30 10.10
CA ALA A 67 -39.18 -26.55 10.65
C ALA A 67 -38.53 -25.69 9.54
N PRO A 68 -38.01 -24.49 9.87
CA PRO A 68 -37.35 -23.65 8.89
C PRO A 68 -36.08 -24.32 8.38
N SER A 69 -35.93 -24.39 7.05
CA SER A 69 -34.67 -24.76 6.42
C SER A 69 -33.90 -23.51 6.03
N THR A 70 -32.67 -23.41 6.53
CA THR A 70 -31.78 -22.30 6.19
C THR A 70 -31.18 -22.53 4.80
N VAL A 71 -31.35 -21.56 3.91
CA VAL A 71 -30.72 -21.52 2.60
C VAL A 71 -29.96 -20.20 2.50
N ASN A 72 -28.70 -20.26 2.10
CA ASN A 72 -27.90 -19.06 1.88
C ASN A 72 -27.88 -18.76 0.38
N SER A 73 -28.61 -17.72 -0.03
CA SER A 73 -28.59 -17.29 -1.43
C SER A 73 -27.41 -16.34 -1.64
N LEU A 74 -26.51 -16.72 -2.52
CA LEU A 74 -25.46 -15.83 -3.04
C LEU A 74 -26.01 -15.15 -4.29
N ALA A 75 -25.59 -13.92 -4.52
CA ALA A 75 -26.05 -13.17 -5.67
C ALA A 75 -25.75 -13.93 -6.98
N SER A 76 -26.80 -14.11 -7.78
CA SER A 76 -26.71 -14.69 -9.12
C SER A 76 -26.12 -13.62 -10.05
N GLY A 77 -24.81 -13.63 -10.20
CA GLY A 77 -24.04 -12.68 -10.99
C GLY A 77 -22.62 -13.21 -11.22
N VAL A 78 -21.89 -12.64 -12.18
CA VAL A 78 -20.48 -13.01 -12.40
C VAL A 78 -19.69 -12.65 -11.13
N PRO A 79 -18.93 -13.59 -10.53
CA PRO A 79 -18.07 -13.30 -9.37
C PRO A 79 -17.13 -12.14 -9.65
N GLY A 80 -17.12 -11.14 -8.78
CA GLY A 80 -16.37 -9.91 -8.98
C GLY A 80 -16.01 -9.19 -7.68
N PHE A 81 -15.41 -8.01 -7.79
CA PHE A 81 -15.08 -7.19 -6.62
C PHE A 81 -15.10 -5.72 -6.98
N THR A 82 -15.33 -4.87 -5.98
CA THR A 82 -15.20 -3.42 -6.09
C THR A 82 -14.03 -2.92 -5.25
N LEU A 83 -13.42 -1.81 -5.70
CA LEU A 83 -12.37 -1.11 -4.96
C LEU A 83 -12.88 0.23 -4.47
N SER A 84 -12.55 0.56 -3.23
CA SER A 84 -12.77 1.88 -2.65
C SER A 84 -11.53 2.32 -1.88
N ALA A 85 -11.43 3.62 -1.60
CA ALA A 85 -10.35 4.18 -0.80
C ALA A 85 -10.93 5.01 0.34
N SER A 86 -10.33 4.92 1.53
CA SER A 86 -10.78 5.69 2.69
C SER A 86 -10.61 7.21 2.50
N ALA A 87 -9.61 7.61 1.70
CA ALA A 87 -9.42 8.99 1.28
C ALA A 87 -9.22 9.05 -0.23
N SER A 88 -10.10 9.77 -0.93
CA SER A 88 -10.04 10.02 -2.38
C SER A 88 -9.16 11.22 -2.75
N SER A 89 -8.79 12.06 -1.79
CA SER A 89 -7.89 13.20 -1.96
C SER A 89 -6.81 13.20 -0.87
N LEU A 90 -5.56 13.20 -1.29
CA LEU A 90 -4.37 13.17 -0.45
C LEU A 90 -3.58 14.46 -0.70
N LYS A 91 -3.18 15.16 0.36
CA LYS A 91 -2.34 16.35 0.27
C LYS A 91 -1.03 16.10 1.00
N THR A 92 0.10 16.39 0.37
CA THR A 92 1.42 16.20 0.98
C THR A 92 2.47 17.12 0.38
N PRO A 93 3.44 17.63 1.17
CA PRO A 93 4.62 18.28 0.61
C PRO A 93 5.48 17.32 -0.21
N ALA A 94 6.26 17.85 -1.16
CA ALA A 94 7.23 17.06 -1.91
C ALA A 94 8.27 16.39 -0.99
N GLY A 95 8.42 15.07 -1.09
CA GLY A 95 9.34 14.28 -0.26
C GLY A 95 8.72 13.61 0.97
N VAL A 96 7.48 13.96 1.33
CA VAL A 96 6.80 13.42 2.51
C VAL A 96 5.88 12.27 2.08
N PRO A 97 6.05 11.05 2.64
CA PRO A 97 5.18 9.93 2.32
C PRO A 97 3.76 10.18 2.84
N VAL A 98 2.77 9.79 2.05
CA VAL A 98 1.35 9.87 2.43
C VAL A 98 0.69 8.52 2.14
N SER A 99 -0.22 8.09 3.01
CA SER A 99 -0.89 6.79 2.88
C SER A 99 -2.41 6.90 2.90
N THR A 100 -3.06 5.94 2.24
CA THR A 100 -4.51 5.72 2.27
C THR A 100 -4.79 4.22 2.30
N VAL A 101 -5.95 3.83 2.82
CA VAL A 101 -6.38 2.43 2.83
C VAL A 101 -7.26 2.17 1.62
N ILE A 102 -6.93 1.13 0.87
CA ILE A 102 -7.71 0.58 -0.25
C ILE A 102 -8.47 -0.63 0.27
N THR A 103 -9.78 -0.64 0.04
CA THR A 103 -10.69 -1.70 0.45
C THR A 103 -11.21 -2.42 -0.79
N ALA A 104 -10.96 -3.73 -0.85
CA ALA A 104 -11.53 -4.63 -1.84
C ALA A 104 -12.75 -5.35 -1.24
N THR A 105 -13.93 -5.07 -1.78
CA THR A 105 -15.19 -5.67 -1.33
C THR A 105 -15.58 -6.78 -2.30
N PRO A 106 -15.83 -8.01 -1.84
CA PRO A 106 -16.24 -9.11 -2.71
C PRO A 106 -17.70 -8.93 -3.17
N GLU A 107 -17.99 -9.38 -4.39
CA GLU A 107 -19.33 -9.43 -4.95
C GLU A 107 -19.62 -10.82 -5.50
N ASN A 108 -20.87 -11.27 -5.41
CA ASN A 108 -21.33 -12.56 -5.96
C ASN A 108 -20.47 -13.76 -5.53
N GLY A 109 -20.04 -13.81 -4.26
CA GLY A 109 -19.24 -14.92 -3.71
C GLY A 109 -17.77 -14.94 -4.11
N PHE A 110 -17.24 -13.82 -4.62
CA PHE A 110 -15.83 -13.70 -5.00
C PHE A 110 -14.86 -13.94 -3.83
N ALA A 111 -13.86 -14.79 -4.06
CA ALA A 111 -12.91 -15.24 -3.04
C ALA A 111 -11.47 -15.40 -3.57
N GLN A 112 -11.17 -14.79 -4.72
CA GLN A 112 -9.86 -14.92 -5.35
C GLN A 112 -8.92 -13.78 -4.95
N ALA A 113 -7.61 -14.01 -5.08
CA ALA A 113 -6.60 -12.99 -4.84
C ALA A 113 -6.71 -11.86 -5.89
N VAL A 114 -6.71 -10.62 -5.40
CA VAL A 114 -6.71 -9.39 -6.20
C VAL A 114 -5.33 -8.78 -6.13
N SER A 115 -4.66 -8.67 -7.28
CA SER A 115 -3.38 -7.96 -7.39
C SER A 115 -3.61 -6.48 -7.60
N LEU A 116 -3.03 -5.65 -6.73
CA LEU A 116 -3.18 -4.19 -6.76
C LEU A 116 -2.01 -3.53 -7.49
N SER A 117 -2.33 -2.48 -8.26
CA SER A 117 -1.37 -1.68 -9.01
C SER A 117 -1.82 -0.22 -9.05
N CYS A 118 -0.89 0.71 -9.31
CA CYS A 118 -1.19 2.12 -9.48
C CYS A 118 -0.71 2.64 -10.84
N SER A 119 -1.39 3.64 -11.38
CA SER A 119 -1.00 4.38 -12.59
C SER A 119 -1.41 5.85 -12.49
N GLY A 120 -0.99 6.67 -13.47
CA GLY A 120 -1.46 8.07 -13.60
C GLY A 120 -0.63 9.13 -12.86
N VAL A 121 0.40 8.73 -12.11
CA VAL A 121 1.46 9.64 -11.64
C VAL A 121 2.61 9.66 -12.64
N PRO A 122 3.40 10.76 -12.74
CA PRO A 122 4.68 10.72 -13.42
C PRO A 122 5.58 9.70 -12.69
N TYR A 123 5.68 8.50 -13.25
CA TYR A 123 6.36 7.35 -12.63
C TYR A 123 7.82 7.62 -12.23
N ALA A 124 8.45 8.63 -12.82
CA ALA A 124 9.81 9.02 -12.49
C ALA A 124 9.96 9.66 -11.11
N SER A 125 8.88 10.22 -10.53
CA SER A 125 8.98 11.04 -9.31
C SER A 125 8.08 10.60 -8.15
N VAL A 126 7.14 9.67 -8.37
CA VAL A 126 6.28 9.13 -7.31
C VAL A 126 6.28 7.61 -7.35
N THR A 127 6.60 6.97 -6.23
CA THR A 127 6.51 5.52 -6.05
C THR A 127 5.24 5.15 -5.28
N CYS A 128 4.59 4.06 -5.71
CA CYS A 128 3.46 3.48 -5.01
C CYS A 128 3.86 2.13 -4.42
N VAL A 129 3.53 1.91 -3.15
CA VAL A 129 3.74 0.63 -2.47
C VAL A 129 2.44 0.18 -1.81
N PHE A 130 2.07 -1.08 -2.05
CA PHE A 130 0.89 -1.71 -1.44
C PHE A 130 1.32 -2.72 -0.39
N THR A 131 0.74 -2.62 0.81
CA THR A 131 1.02 -3.54 1.92
C THR A 131 -0.31 -4.06 2.49
N PRO A 132 -0.71 -5.31 2.19
CA PRO A 132 -0.10 -6.27 1.25
C PRO A 132 -0.36 -5.91 -0.24
N ALA A 133 0.49 -6.42 -1.15
CA ALA A 133 0.37 -6.18 -2.60
C ALA A 133 -0.76 -6.98 -3.28
N GLN A 134 -1.14 -8.10 -2.66
CA GLN A 134 -2.33 -8.87 -3.03
C GLN A 134 -3.24 -8.99 -1.82
N VAL A 135 -4.53 -8.87 -2.07
CA VAL A 135 -5.57 -9.00 -1.05
C VAL A 135 -6.58 -10.05 -1.50
N THR A 136 -7.03 -10.90 -0.58
CA THR A 136 -8.03 -11.92 -0.86
C THR A 136 -9.28 -11.60 -0.05
N PRO A 137 -10.34 -11.04 -0.67
CA PRO A 137 -11.63 -10.88 -0.04
C PRO A 137 -12.19 -12.21 0.47
N GLY A 138 -12.83 -12.19 1.62
CA GLY A 138 -13.43 -13.38 2.23
C GLY A 138 -14.86 -13.62 1.73
N ILE A 139 -15.24 -14.89 1.60
CA ILE A 139 -16.60 -15.28 1.23
C ILE A 139 -17.64 -14.84 2.27
N PRO A 140 -18.91 -14.67 1.87
CA PRO A 140 -20.02 -14.50 2.79
C PRO A 140 -20.10 -15.58 3.86
N SER A 141 -20.41 -15.17 5.08
CA SER A 141 -20.59 -16.03 6.25
C SER A 141 -21.76 -15.50 7.08
N ALA A 142 -22.30 -16.30 8.02
CA ALA A 142 -23.32 -15.83 8.96
C ALA A 142 -22.90 -14.56 9.73
N ALA A 143 -21.59 -14.38 9.96
CA ALA A 143 -21.04 -13.17 10.59
C ALA A 143 -20.81 -12.00 9.61
N ALA A 144 -20.80 -12.26 8.30
CA ALA A 144 -20.55 -11.28 7.24
C ALA A 144 -21.37 -11.63 5.98
N PRO A 145 -22.66 -11.29 5.93
CA PRO A 145 -23.57 -11.71 4.85
C PRO A 145 -23.16 -11.20 3.46
N ASN A 146 -22.40 -10.10 3.42
CA ASN A 146 -21.91 -9.47 2.20
C ASN A 146 -20.45 -9.84 1.88
N GLY A 147 -19.87 -10.81 2.60
CA GLY A 147 -18.44 -11.14 2.52
C GLY A 147 -17.56 -10.26 3.40
N VAL A 148 -16.30 -10.66 3.55
CA VAL A 148 -15.31 -9.96 4.38
C VAL A 148 -14.45 -9.08 3.47
N PRO A 149 -14.48 -7.75 3.61
CA PRO A 149 -13.64 -6.88 2.80
C PRO A 149 -12.17 -7.09 3.14
N ALA A 150 -11.31 -7.05 2.13
CA ALA A 150 -9.86 -7.14 2.31
C ALA A 150 -9.22 -5.76 2.18
N LEU A 151 -8.26 -5.46 3.05
CA LEU A 151 -7.65 -4.14 3.18
C LEU A 151 -6.20 -4.17 2.69
N SER A 152 -5.78 -3.13 1.97
CA SER A 152 -4.38 -2.87 1.63
C SER A 152 -4.03 -1.42 1.89
N THR A 153 -2.89 -1.17 2.52
CA THR A 153 -2.37 0.19 2.69
C THR A 153 -1.61 0.59 1.44
N LEU A 154 -2.06 1.64 0.77
CA LEU A 154 -1.33 2.32 -0.31
C LEU A 154 -0.46 3.42 0.31
N SER A 155 0.86 3.31 0.14
CA SER A 155 1.82 4.36 0.45
C SER A 155 2.31 5.00 -0.83
N LEU A 156 2.23 6.34 -0.90
CA LEU A 156 2.73 7.16 -1.98
C LEU A 156 3.93 7.95 -1.49
N GLN A 157 5.06 7.83 -2.17
CA GLN A 157 6.27 8.56 -1.83
C GLN A 157 6.74 9.38 -3.03
N SER A 158 6.75 10.70 -2.85
CA SER A 158 7.30 11.66 -3.81
C SER A 158 8.77 11.95 -3.49
N ILE A 159 9.50 12.49 -4.45
CA ILE A 159 10.90 12.90 -4.26
C ILE A 159 10.98 14.34 -3.75
N ALA A 160 11.75 14.58 -2.69
CA ALA A 160 12.04 15.91 -2.17
C ALA A 160 12.96 16.70 -3.12
N PRO A 161 12.77 18.02 -3.29
CA PRO A 161 13.73 18.86 -3.99
C PRO A 161 15.05 18.89 -3.21
N SER A 162 16.17 18.67 -3.90
CA SER A 162 17.49 18.97 -3.34
C SER A 162 17.84 20.43 -3.61
N GLY A 163 18.32 21.13 -2.58
CA GLY A 163 18.74 22.51 -2.73
C GLY A 163 19.81 22.63 -3.82
N ALA A 164 19.59 23.50 -4.81
CA ALA A 164 20.68 24.03 -5.60
C ALA A 164 21.56 24.84 -4.64
N LEU A 165 22.89 24.70 -4.71
CA LEU A 165 23.76 25.65 -4.05
C LEU A 165 23.37 27.05 -4.54
N LEU A 166 22.85 27.87 -3.63
CA LEU A 166 22.85 29.31 -3.85
C LEU A 166 24.29 29.64 -4.17
N LYS A 167 24.53 30.17 -5.38
CA LYS A 167 25.83 30.70 -5.76
C LYS A 167 26.16 31.72 -4.69
N ASP A 168 27.06 31.38 -3.76
CA ASP A 168 27.46 32.27 -2.70
C ASP A 168 27.75 33.63 -3.35
N PRO A 169 27.07 34.72 -2.95
CA PRO A 169 27.31 36.03 -3.52
C PRO A 169 28.68 36.47 -3.05
N ALA A 170 29.73 36.07 -3.79
CA ALA A 170 31.10 36.55 -3.67
C ALA A 170 31.52 36.88 -2.23
N SER A 171 31.31 35.98 -1.28
CA SER A 171 31.61 36.25 0.13
C SER A 171 33.08 35.98 0.39
N TRP A 172 33.88 37.01 0.07
CA TRP A 172 35.16 37.35 0.70
C TRP A 172 36.22 36.25 0.72
N ARG A 173 37.21 36.39 -0.17
CA ARG A 173 38.54 35.81 -0.07
C ARG A 173 39.17 36.19 1.28
N ASN A 174 38.81 35.50 2.36
CA ASN A 174 39.57 35.59 3.59
C ASN A 174 40.79 34.67 3.46
N ASP A 175 41.84 35.25 2.88
CA ASP A 175 43.22 34.79 2.73
C ASP A 175 43.88 34.35 4.07
N ARG A 176 43.14 34.42 5.18
CA ARG A 176 43.59 34.10 6.54
C ARG A 176 43.94 32.61 6.70
N THR A 177 43.32 31.72 5.94
CA THR A 177 43.68 30.28 5.93
C THR A 177 44.98 30.03 5.17
N THR A 178 45.27 30.81 4.13
CA THR A 178 46.55 30.78 3.39
C THR A 178 47.69 31.22 4.30
N TYR A 179 47.53 32.31 5.05
CA TYR A 179 48.52 32.78 6.01
C TYR A 179 48.73 31.80 7.18
N ALA A 180 47.69 31.08 7.63
CA ALA A 180 47.78 30.11 8.72
C ALA A 180 48.69 28.91 8.40
N VAL A 181 48.91 28.60 7.12
CA VAL A 181 49.82 27.51 6.68
C VAL A 181 51.18 28.06 6.25
N VAL A 182 51.19 29.20 5.55
CA VAL A 182 52.41 29.80 4.99
C VAL A 182 53.30 30.42 6.07
N VAL A 183 52.73 31.10 7.06
CA VAL A 183 53.49 31.76 8.14
C VAL A 183 54.28 30.77 9.01
N PRO A 184 53.69 29.68 9.55
CA PRO A 184 54.47 28.70 10.31
C PRO A 184 55.50 27.96 9.46
N GLY A 185 55.22 27.69 8.17
CA GLY A 185 56.18 27.10 7.24
C GLY A 185 57.40 27.99 7.00
N ILE A 186 57.20 29.30 6.79
CA ILE A 186 58.29 30.26 6.62
C ILE A 186 59.08 30.42 7.93
N LEU A 187 58.43 30.50 9.09
CA LEU A 187 59.10 30.59 10.39
C LEU A 187 59.96 29.36 10.70
N ALA A 188 59.50 28.16 10.34
CA ALA A 188 60.30 26.94 10.48
C ALA A 188 61.56 26.96 9.60
N LEU A 189 61.44 27.43 8.34
CA LEU A 189 62.58 27.56 7.42
C LEU A 189 63.59 28.61 7.88
N VAL A 190 63.13 29.75 8.39
CA VAL A 190 63.99 30.80 8.96
C VAL A 190 64.71 30.28 10.22
N GLY A 191 64.00 29.54 11.09
CA GLY A 191 64.60 28.90 12.27
C GLY A 191 65.73 27.91 11.90
N LEU A 192 65.52 27.07 10.88
CA LEU A 192 66.53 26.15 10.34
C LEU A 192 67.74 26.88 9.74
N GLY A 193 67.52 28.00 9.04
CA GLY A 193 68.58 28.85 8.49
C GLY A 193 69.47 29.49 9.56
N LEU A 194 68.86 29.99 10.65
CA LEU A 194 69.59 30.61 11.76
C LEU A 194 70.34 29.58 12.62
N ALA A 195 69.80 28.37 12.80
CA ALA A 195 70.50 27.27 13.47
C ALA A 195 71.79 26.86 12.74
N ARG A 196 71.84 27.04 11.40
CA ARG A 196 73.02 26.79 10.57
C ARG A 196 74.17 27.78 10.83
N LYS A 197 73.84 29.00 11.29
CA LYS A 197 74.79 30.11 11.47
C LYS A 197 75.42 30.17 12.87
N ARG A 198 74.83 29.52 13.87
CA ARG A 198 75.22 29.63 15.29
C ARG A 198 76.21 28.57 15.83
N GLY A 199 76.84 27.76 14.97
CA GLY A 199 77.95 26.89 15.41
C GLY A 199 77.56 25.90 16.53
N LEU A 200 76.33 25.39 16.54
CA LEU A 200 75.88 24.43 17.54
C LEU A 200 76.65 23.10 17.41
N PRO A 201 76.98 22.42 18.53
CA PRO A 201 77.73 21.16 18.52
C PRO A 201 77.02 20.11 17.65
N GLY A 202 77.79 19.40 16.83
CA GLY A 202 77.30 18.61 15.68
C GLY A 202 76.21 17.58 15.99
N ARG A 203 76.14 17.08 17.22
CA ARG A 203 75.15 16.08 17.66
C ARG A 203 73.74 16.65 17.85
N ILE A 204 73.61 17.91 18.28
CA ILE A 204 72.33 18.60 18.50
C ILE A 204 71.79 19.20 17.20
N ASN A 205 72.69 19.61 16.30
CA ASN A 205 72.32 20.17 15.01
C ASN A 205 71.66 19.14 14.07
N SER A 206 72.09 17.87 14.14
CA SER A 206 71.49 16.79 13.32
C SER A 206 70.09 16.41 13.81
N SER A 207 69.88 16.30 15.12
CA SER A 207 68.58 15.95 15.70
C SER A 207 67.53 17.05 15.50
N LEU A 208 67.89 18.34 15.63
CA LEU A 208 66.96 19.45 15.33
C LEU A 208 66.57 19.51 13.85
N LYS A 209 67.49 19.19 12.94
CA LYS A 209 67.18 19.13 11.50
C LYS A 209 66.20 18.00 11.20
N MET A 210 66.41 16.82 11.80
CA MET A 210 65.54 15.66 11.61
C MET A 210 64.14 15.91 12.18
N LEU A 211 64.05 16.53 13.37
CA LEU A 211 62.78 16.89 14.00
C LEU A 211 62.03 17.97 13.22
N GLY A 212 62.75 18.97 12.69
CA GLY A 212 62.17 19.99 11.80
C GLY A 212 61.64 19.40 10.50
N LEU A 213 62.35 18.45 9.90
CA LEU A 213 61.92 17.79 8.65
C LEU A 213 60.72 16.86 8.88
N LEU A 214 60.69 16.17 10.02
CA LEU A 214 59.55 15.33 10.43
C LEU A 214 58.29 16.18 10.70
N ALA A 215 58.44 17.32 11.38
CA ALA A 215 57.34 18.26 11.61
C ALA A 215 56.80 18.88 10.30
N LEU A 216 57.68 19.11 9.33
CA LEU A 216 57.31 19.63 8.00
C LEU A 216 56.57 18.56 7.17
N LEU A 217 56.98 17.30 7.25
CA LEU A 217 56.28 16.17 6.62
C LEU A 217 54.91 15.90 7.27
N LEU A 218 54.81 15.95 8.60
CA LEU A 218 53.56 15.75 9.34
C LEU A 218 52.55 16.88 9.08
N SER A 219 53.00 18.14 9.03
CA SER A 219 52.14 19.29 8.69
C SER A 219 51.70 19.29 7.22
N GLY A 220 52.58 18.86 6.29
CA GLY A 220 52.23 18.66 4.88
C GLY A 220 51.20 17.54 4.67
N GLY A 221 51.29 16.45 5.43
CA GLY A 221 50.38 15.30 5.33
C GLY A 221 48.97 15.58 5.82
N LEU A 222 48.81 16.37 6.90
CA LEU A 222 47.51 16.67 7.50
C LEU A 222 46.71 17.75 6.73
N GLY A 223 47.36 18.61 5.94
CA GLY A 223 46.69 19.67 5.18
C GLY A 223 46.04 19.22 3.86
N LEU A 224 46.55 18.14 3.26
CA LEU A 224 46.09 17.66 1.93
C LEU A 224 44.82 16.80 2.01
N GLY A 225 44.52 16.20 3.16
CA GLY A 225 43.37 15.29 3.31
C GLY A 225 42.00 15.99 3.41
N ALA A 226 41.94 17.20 4.00
CA ALA A 226 40.68 17.88 4.28
C ALA A 226 40.14 18.75 3.13
N CYS A 227 40.98 19.06 2.12
CA CYS A 227 40.60 19.98 1.04
C CYS A 227 39.97 19.27 -0.17
N SER A 228 40.19 17.96 -0.36
CA SER A 228 39.75 17.24 -1.57
C SER A 228 38.24 17.09 -1.66
N GLN A 229 37.55 16.81 -0.54
CA GLN A 229 36.09 16.67 -0.46
C GLN A 229 35.37 18.01 -0.73
N ARG A 230 35.83 19.09 -0.10
CA ARG A 230 35.27 20.43 -0.32
C ARG A 230 35.56 20.93 -1.74
N TYR A 231 36.77 20.73 -2.24
CA TYR A 231 37.13 21.11 -3.62
C TYR A 231 36.28 20.36 -4.65
N SER A 232 36.14 19.04 -4.51
CA SER A 232 35.29 18.25 -5.40
C SER A 232 33.82 18.65 -5.32
N TYR A 233 33.29 18.99 -4.14
CA TYR A 233 31.91 19.48 -3.98
C TYR A 233 31.67 20.86 -4.63
N PHE A 234 32.62 21.80 -4.54
CA PHE A 234 32.50 23.13 -5.16
C PHE A 234 32.70 23.11 -6.69
N HIS A 235 33.59 22.25 -7.20
CA HIS A 235 33.90 22.18 -8.63
C HIS A 235 33.09 21.13 -9.40
N ARG A 236 32.41 20.23 -8.69
CA ARG A 236 31.48 19.24 -9.24
C ARG A 236 30.25 19.15 -8.33
N PRO A 237 29.45 20.23 -8.23
CA PRO A 237 28.24 20.18 -7.42
C PRO A 237 27.33 19.07 -7.94
N PRO A 238 26.64 18.32 -7.05
CA PRO A 238 25.62 17.38 -7.49
C PRO A 238 24.57 18.12 -8.32
N SER A 239 24.07 17.48 -9.37
CA SER A 239 22.97 18.02 -10.16
C SER A 239 21.79 18.28 -9.23
N ALA A 240 21.25 19.50 -9.27
CA ALA A 240 20.03 19.83 -8.55
C ALA A 240 18.92 18.87 -8.98
N ASN A 241 18.30 18.20 -8.01
CA ASN A 241 17.10 17.42 -8.26
C ASN A 241 15.92 18.34 -7.92
N PRO A 242 15.15 18.80 -8.92
CA PRO A 242 14.01 19.68 -8.68
C PRO A 242 12.91 19.01 -7.83
N GLY A 243 13.03 17.71 -7.52
CA GLY A 243 12.02 16.96 -6.80
C GLY A 243 10.79 16.71 -7.65
N THR A 244 9.72 16.27 -7.01
CA THR A 244 8.43 16.16 -7.69
C THR A 244 7.81 17.55 -7.84
N PRO A 245 7.39 17.96 -9.04
CA PRO A 245 6.75 19.26 -9.21
C PRO A 245 5.50 19.42 -8.35
N VAL A 246 5.24 20.65 -7.91
CA VAL A 246 3.99 21.02 -7.24
C VAL A 246 2.85 20.89 -8.24
N GLY A 247 1.76 20.28 -7.82
CA GLY A 247 0.63 20.05 -8.71
C GLY A 247 -0.32 18.98 -8.22
N VAL A 248 -1.45 18.89 -8.94
CA VAL A 248 -2.49 17.91 -8.69
C VAL A 248 -2.35 16.77 -9.68
N TYR A 249 -2.16 15.57 -9.16
CA TYR A 249 -1.99 14.33 -9.92
C TYR A 249 -3.18 13.40 -9.72
N THR A 250 -3.55 12.65 -10.76
CA THR A 250 -4.58 11.61 -10.66
C THR A 250 -3.92 10.25 -10.54
N VAL A 251 -4.04 9.61 -9.38
CA VAL A 251 -3.59 8.23 -9.16
C VAL A 251 -4.76 7.30 -9.44
N THR A 252 -4.61 6.40 -10.40
CA THR A 252 -5.59 5.33 -10.64
C THR A 252 -5.08 4.04 -10.02
N VAL A 253 -5.77 3.56 -8.99
CA VAL A 253 -5.51 2.25 -8.40
C VAL A 253 -6.35 1.22 -9.16
N SER A 254 -5.70 0.17 -9.65
CA SER A 254 -6.34 -0.91 -10.39
C SER A 254 -6.10 -2.24 -9.68
N GLY A 255 -7.16 -3.02 -9.52
CA GLY A 255 -7.12 -4.40 -9.06
C GLY A 255 -7.41 -5.32 -10.23
N ILE A 256 -6.62 -6.37 -10.37
CA ILE A 256 -6.86 -7.43 -11.35
C ILE A 256 -6.89 -8.78 -10.65
N THR A 257 -7.77 -9.64 -11.13
CA THR A 257 -7.82 -11.06 -10.77
C THR A 257 -8.09 -11.87 -12.03
N GLY A 258 -7.53 -13.07 -12.09
CA GLY A 258 -7.66 -13.93 -13.26
C GLY A 258 -7.45 -15.39 -12.89
N THR A 259 -8.44 -16.21 -13.22
CA THR A 259 -8.34 -17.68 -13.19
C THR A 259 -8.48 -18.20 -14.61
N GLY A 260 -7.52 -17.92 -15.49
CA GLY A 260 -7.39 -18.50 -16.84
C GLY A 260 -8.52 -18.27 -17.86
N SER A 261 -9.75 -17.99 -17.43
CA SER A 261 -10.98 -18.00 -18.22
C SER A 261 -11.93 -16.84 -17.87
N THR A 262 -11.76 -16.18 -16.72
CA THR A 262 -12.51 -14.97 -16.33
C THR A 262 -11.57 -13.94 -15.71
N LEU A 263 -11.53 -12.75 -16.29
CA LEU A 263 -10.78 -11.61 -15.78
C LEU A 263 -11.77 -10.65 -15.12
N SER A 264 -11.58 -10.36 -13.83
CA SER A 264 -12.35 -9.31 -13.14
C SER A 264 -11.41 -8.16 -12.81
N THR A 265 -11.86 -6.93 -13.09
CA THR A 265 -11.08 -5.71 -12.93
C THR A 265 -11.87 -4.68 -12.13
N GLY A 266 -11.24 -4.11 -11.11
CA GLY A 266 -11.79 -2.99 -10.34
C GLY A 266 -10.82 -1.81 -10.38
N SER A 267 -11.32 -0.58 -10.34
CA SER A 267 -10.46 0.60 -10.25
C SER A 267 -11.06 1.71 -9.39
N VAL A 268 -10.19 2.47 -8.72
CA VAL A 268 -10.56 3.67 -7.97
C VAL A 268 -9.57 4.79 -8.29
N LYS A 269 -10.10 6.01 -8.48
CA LYS A 269 -9.29 7.20 -8.76
C LYS A 269 -9.09 8.01 -7.47
N LEU A 270 -7.85 8.44 -7.26
CA LEU A 270 -7.44 9.28 -6.15
C LEU A 270 -6.79 10.55 -6.70
N THR A 271 -6.91 11.63 -5.95
CA THR A 271 -6.24 12.89 -6.23
C THR A 271 -5.07 13.04 -5.28
N LEU A 272 -3.87 13.28 -5.80
CA LEU A 272 -2.67 13.57 -5.03
C LEU A 272 -2.26 15.03 -5.30
N ASP A 273 -2.44 15.89 -4.30
CA ASP A 273 -2.05 17.29 -4.32
C ASP A 273 -0.68 17.44 -3.66
N ILE A 274 0.36 17.64 -4.48
CA ILE A 274 1.71 17.88 -4.01
C ILE A 274 1.89 19.38 -3.81
N THR A 275 2.08 19.79 -2.56
CA THR A 275 2.27 21.19 -2.19
C THR A 275 3.75 21.56 -2.14
N ALA A 276 4.04 22.86 -2.29
CA ALA A 276 5.34 23.38 -1.90
C ALA A 276 5.58 23.14 -0.39
N ASN A 277 6.84 22.97 -0.04
CA ASN A 277 7.29 22.81 1.35
C ASN A 277 7.35 24.16 2.08
#